data_AF-A0A699V0Q6-F1
#
_entry.id   AF-A0A699V0Q6-F1
#
_cell.length_a   1.000
_cell.length_b   1.000
_cell.length_c   1.000
_cell.angle_alpha   90.00
_cell.angle_beta   90.00
_cell.angle_gamma   90.00
#
_symmetry.space_group_name_H-M   'P 1'
#
loop_
_entity.id
_entity.type
_entity.pdbx_description
1 polymer ?
#
loop_
_entity_poly.entity_id
_entity_poly.type
_entity_poly.pdbx_seq_one_letter_code
_entity_poly.pdbx_strand_id
1 'polypeptide(L)'
;MNEQLEAEVLIRSSNSSKTSYAVAADLSEMELKKILIEKMENNKSIYRSDEQMNLYKALVEAYKSDKIILDTYRDIVTLKRRRDDDADKDEEPFAGSDRGSKRQRE
;
A
#
# COMPACT_ATOMS: atom_id res chain seq x y z
N MET A 1 2.53 -7.54 -34.93
CA MET A 1 1.73 -6.82 -33.91
C MET A 1 1.86 -7.45 -32.51
N ASN A 2 2.23 -8.74 -32.37
CA ASN A 2 2.31 -9.43 -31.06
C ASN A 2 3.60 -9.15 -30.26
N GLU A 3 4.73 -8.96 -30.94
CA GLU A 3 6.06 -8.76 -30.33
C GLU A 3 6.15 -7.52 -29.41
N GLN A 4 5.48 -6.43 -29.79
CA GLN A 4 5.47 -5.19 -28.99
C GLN A 4 4.66 -5.35 -27.71
N LEU A 5 3.57 -6.13 -27.76
CA LEU A 5 2.73 -6.43 -26.59
C LEU A 5 3.48 -7.31 -25.59
N GLU A 6 4.23 -8.30 -26.06
CA GLU A 6 5.06 -9.16 -25.21
C GLU A 6 6.16 -8.36 -24.48
N ALA A 7 6.80 -7.41 -25.16
CA ALA A 7 7.81 -6.54 -24.57
C ALA A 7 7.25 -5.61 -23.47
N GLU A 8 6.08 -4.99 -23.69
CA GLU A 8 5.42 -4.16 -22.67
C GLU A 8 5.00 -4.97 -21.44
N VAL A 9 4.47 -6.18 -21.64
CA VAL A 9 4.10 -7.10 -20.55
C VAL A 9 5.32 -7.47 -19.71
N LEU A 10 6.45 -7.78 -20.36
CA LEU A 10 7.70 -8.11 -19.67
C LEU A 10 8.25 -6.94 -18.85
N ILE A 11 8.20 -5.71 -19.39
CA ILE A 11 8.61 -4.50 -18.69
C ILE A 11 7.72 -4.25 -17.47
N ARG A 12 6.40 -4.36 -17.63
CA ARG A 12 5.44 -4.20 -16.53
C ARG A 12 5.65 -5.25 -15.43
N SER A 13 5.84 -6.52 -15.82
CA SER A 13 6.13 -7.63 -14.90
C SER A 13 7.44 -7.42 -14.14
N SER A 14 8.48 -6.97 -14.84
CA SER A 14 9.79 -6.68 -14.24
C SER A 14 9.69 -5.55 -13.21
N ASN A 15 8.97 -4.47 -13.53
CA ASN A 15 8.77 -3.34 -12.62
C ASN A 15 7.92 -3.74 -11.40
N SER A 16 6.88 -4.56 -11.60
CA SER A 16 6.09 -5.13 -10.51
C SER A 16 6.94 -6.03 -9.60
N SER A 17 7.81 -6.86 -10.17
CA SER A 17 8.70 -7.76 -9.43
C SER A 17 9.72 -7.00 -8.57
N LYS A 18 10.33 -5.94 -9.13
CA LYS A 18 11.25 -5.07 -8.38
C LYS A 18 10.57 -4.41 -7.18
N THR A 19 9.35 -3.93 -7.38
CA THR A 19 8.55 -3.30 -6.32
C THR A 19 8.17 -4.31 -5.23
N SER A 20 7.75 -5.51 -5.64
CA SER A 20 7.43 -6.61 -4.72
C SER A 20 8.64 -7.02 -3.86
N TYR A 21 9.82 -7.13 -4.47
CA TYR A 21 11.05 -7.48 -3.75
C TYR A 21 11.47 -6.41 -2.75
N ALA A 22 11.39 -5.13 -3.12
CA ALA A 22 11.67 -4.02 -2.20
C ALA A 22 10.73 -4.04 -0.99
N VAL A 23 9.42 -4.22 -1.21
CA VAL A 23 8.43 -4.32 -0.12
C VAL A 23 8.71 -5.53 0.78
N ALA A 24 9.09 -6.68 0.21
CA ALA A 24 9.43 -7.86 0.99
C ALA A 24 10.69 -7.64 1.86
N ALA A 25 11.68 -6.90 1.34
CA ALA A 25 12.87 -6.55 2.10
C ALA A 25 12.54 -5.64 3.29
N ASP A 26 11.76 -4.57 3.07
CA ASP A 26 11.35 -3.64 4.12
C ASP A 26 10.56 -4.35 5.24
N LEU A 27 9.66 -5.28 4.87
CA LEU A 27 8.92 -6.11 5.84
C LEU A 27 9.85 -7.02 6.66
N SER A 28 10.83 -7.66 6.00
CA SER A 28 11.80 -8.51 6.68
C SER A 28 12.71 -7.73 7.64
N GLU A 29 13.09 -6.50 7.29
CA GLU A 29 13.86 -5.61 8.16
C GLU A 29 13.08 -5.27 9.44
N MET A 30 11.78 -4.98 9.31
CA MET A 30 10.90 -4.68 10.43
C MET A 30 10.74 -5.90 11.38
N GLU A 31 10.63 -7.11 10.84
CA GLU A 31 10.59 -8.34 11.65
C GLU A 31 11.90 -8.57 12.41
N LEU A 32 13.05 -8.33 11.78
CA LEU A 32 14.35 -8.43 12.42
C LEU A 32 14.51 -7.40 13.55
N LYS A 33 14.07 -6.16 13.35
CA LYS A 33 14.04 -5.13 14.41
C LYS A 33 13.23 -5.61 15.61
N LYS A 34 12.05 -6.18 15.39
CA LYS A 34 11.21 -6.74 16.47
C LYS A 34 11.93 -7.83 17.26
N ILE A 35 12.53 -8.81 16.58
CA ILE A 35 13.26 -9.90 17.21
C ILE A 35 14.45 -9.36 18.01
N LEU A 36 15.14 -8.34 17.50
CA LEU A 36 16.26 -7.72 18.18
C LEU A 36 15.81 -7.02 19.47
N ILE A 37 14.71 -6.26 19.44
CA ILE A 37 14.11 -5.61 20.61
C ILE A 37 13.74 -6.66 21.67
N GLU A 38 13.06 -7.74 21.29
CA GLU A 38 12.65 -8.81 22.21
C GLU A 38 13.87 -9.54 22.82
N LYS A 39 14.91 -9.80 22.02
CA LYS A 39 16.17 -10.36 22.52
C LYS A 39 16.87 -9.45 23.49
N MET A 40 16.89 -8.14 23.21
CA MET A 40 17.45 -7.16 24.12
C MET A 40 16.64 -7.15 25.40
N GLU A 41 15.31 -7.03 25.36
CA GLU A 41 14.42 -6.97 26.53
C GLU A 41 14.58 -8.17 27.47
N ASN A 42 14.78 -9.35 26.91
CA ASN A 42 15.05 -10.58 27.67
C ASN A 42 16.49 -10.64 28.24
N ASN A 43 17.42 -9.84 27.73
CA ASN A 43 18.78 -9.73 28.28
C ASN A 43 18.80 -8.69 29.42
N LYS A 44 19.09 -9.15 30.64
CA LYS A 44 19.23 -8.27 31.83
C LYS A 44 20.29 -7.16 31.69
N SER A 45 21.13 -7.21 30.66
CA SER A 45 22.24 -6.29 30.46
C SER A 45 21.89 -4.99 29.73
N ILE A 46 20.69 -4.79 29.16
CA ILE A 46 20.37 -3.55 28.43
C ILE A 46 20.67 -2.29 29.25
N TYR A 47 20.49 -2.38 30.57
CA TYR A 47 20.72 -1.29 31.51
C TYR A 47 22.17 -1.16 31.98
N ARG A 48 23.10 -1.97 31.46
CA ARG A 48 24.53 -1.92 31.85
C ARG A 48 25.30 -0.77 31.20
N SER A 49 24.87 -0.26 30.04
CA SER A 49 25.52 0.87 29.41
C SER A 49 24.53 1.82 28.74
N ASP A 50 24.87 3.11 28.76
CA ASP A 50 24.07 4.15 28.10
C ASP A 50 23.97 3.93 26.58
N GLU A 51 25.00 3.37 25.96
CA GLU A 51 25.00 2.98 24.54
C GLU A 51 23.94 1.91 24.22
N GLN A 52 23.80 0.88 25.06
CA GLN A 52 22.79 -0.17 24.88
C GLN A 52 21.38 0.36 25.09
N MET A 53 21.18 1.23 26.08
CA MET A 53 19.91 1.90 26.32
C MET A 53 19.51 2.83 25.16
N ASN A 54 20.47 3.58 24.63
CA ASN A 54 20.26 4.45 23.46
C ASN A 54 19.92 3.63 22.21
N LEU A 55 20.63 2.52 21.97
CA LEU A 55 20.35 1.61 20.86
C LEU A 55 18.94 1.00 20.98
N TYR A 56 18.58 0.50 22.17
CA TYR A 56 17.25 -0.04 22.43
C TYR A 56 16.15 1.01 22.17
N LYS A 57 16.33 2.23 22.68
CA LYS A 57 15.39 3.33 22.47
C LYS A 57 15.22 3.66 20.98
N ALA A 58 16.33 3.75 20.23
CA ALA A 58 16.30 4.01 18.80
C ALA A 58 15.59 2.89 18.02
N LEU A 59 15.83 1.62 18.37
CA LEU A 59 15.16 0.47 17.75
C LEU A 59 13.64 0.49 18.00
N VAL A 60 13.23 0.76 19.24
CA VAL A 60 11.80 0.85 19.61
C VAL A 60 11.12 2.00 18.86
N GLU A 61 11.77 3.15 18.73
CA GLU A 61 11.24 4.31 18.01
C GLU A 61 11.13 4.06 16.49
N ALA A 62 12.15 3.44 15.89
CA ALA A 62 12.13 3.03 14.49
C ALA A 62 11.00 2.03 14.22
N TYR A 63 10.88 0.97 15.03
CA TYR A 63 9.81 -0.03 14.89
C TYR A 63 8.41 0.57 15.04
N LYS A 64 8.23 1.52 15.97
CA LYS A 64 6.97 2.25 16.14
C LYS A 64 6.63 3.09 14.90
N SER A 65 7.62 3.73 14.30
CA SER A 65 7.46 4.53 13.08
C SER A 65 7.10 3.66 11.88
N ASP A 66 7.80 2.55 11.69
CA ASP A 66 7.52 1.56 10.63
C ASP A 66 6.07 1.05 10.73
N LYS A 67 5.58 0.79 11.94
CA LYS A 67 4.19 0.38 12.18
C LYS A 67 3.17 1.45 11.78
N ILE A 68 3.42 2.72 12.10
CA ILE A 68 2.55 3.83 11.71
C ILE A 68 2.50 3.97 10.19
N ILE A 69 3.64 3.82 9.51
CA ILE A 69 3.71 3.85 8.04
C ILE A 69 2.86 2.72 7.45
N LEU A 70 2.98 1.50 8.00
CA LEU A 70 2.23 0.33 7.55
C LEU A 70 0.71 0.51 7.74
N ASP A 71 0.29 0.99 8.91
CA ASP A 71 -1.12 1.25 9.22
C ASP A 71 -1.67 2.35 8.29
N THR A 72 -0.89 3.41 8.06
CA THR A 72 -1.28 4.49 7.13
C THR A 72 -1.41 3.99 5.69
N TYR A 73 -0.51 3.12 5.24
CA TYR A 73 -0.60 2.51 3.91
C TYR A 73 -1.87 1.67 3.76
N ARG A 74 -2.20 0.87 4.79
CA ARG A 74 -3.45 0.10 4.82
C ARG A 74 -4.67 1.01 4.75
N ASP A 75 -4.69 2.10 5.50
CA ASP A 75 -5.78 3.07 5.49
C ASP A 75 -5.93 3.74 4.13
N ILE A 76 -4.83 4.15 3.49
CA ILE A 76 -4.85 4.72 2.13
C ILE A 76 -5.37 3.71 1.11
N VAL A 77 -4.95 2.44 1.18
CA VAL A 77 -5.42 1.39 0.27
C VAL A 77 -6.91 1.12 0.45
N THR A 78 -7.43 1.11 1.68
CA THR A 78 -8.88 0.95 1.94
C THR A 78 -9.69 2.17 1.51
N LEU A 79 -9.14 3.38 1.68
CA LEU A 79 -9.77 4.63 1.23
C LEU A 79 -9.86 4.72 -0.29
N LYS A 80 -8.83 4.29 -1.03
CA LYS A 80 -8.85 4.28 -2.49
C LYS A 80 -9.92 3.33 -3.05
N ARG A 81 -10.04 2.12 -2.49
CA ARG A 81 -11.06 1.14 -2.92
C ARG A 81 -12.49 1.70 -2.85
N ARG A 82 -12.84 2.42 -1.79
CA ARG A 82 -14.17 3.04 -1.67
C ARG A 82 -14.44 4.10 -2.74
N ARG A 83 -13.42 4.86 -3.16
CA ARG A 83 -13.58 5.89 -4.21
C ARG A 83 -13.73 5.29 -5.61
N ASP A 84 -13.05 4.18 -5.88
CA ASP A 84 -13.21 3.45 -7.15
C ASP A 84 -14.59 2.78 -7.22
N ASP A 85 -15.15 2.34 -6.08
CA ASP A 85 -16.51 1.79 -5.98
C ASP A 85 -17.63 2.85 -6.12
N ASP A 86 -17.37 4.11 -5.71
CA ASP A 86 -18.33 5.23 -5.83
C ASP A 86 -18.36 5.85 -7.24
N ALA A 87 -17.42 5.52 -8.12
CA ALA A 87 -17.41 5.96 -9.53
C ALA A 87 -18.46 5.24 -10.39
N ASP A 88 -19.08 4.18 -9.87
CA ASP A 88 -20.12 3.39 -10.55
C ASP A 88 -21.55 3.89 -10.26
N LYS A 89 -21.69 5.10 -9.68
CA LYS A 89 -22.98 5.72 -9.32
C LYS A 89 -23.24 7.11 -9.88
N ASP A 90 -22.29 7.71 -10.60
CA ASP A 90 -22.49 8.97 -11.31
C ASP A 90 -22.66 8.77 -12.83
N GLU A 91 -23.30 7.68 -13.26
CA GLU A 91 -24.01 7.70 -14.56
C GLU A 91 -25.25 8.59 -14.38
N GLU A 92 -25.02 9.90 -14.37
CA GLU A 92 -26.06 10.88 -14.59
C GLU A 92 -26.70 10.55 -15.95
N PRO A 93 -28.00 10.21 -16.01
CA PRO A 93 -28.65 9.95 -17.28
C PRO A 93 -28.74 11.30 -17.98
N PHE A 94 -27.82 11.56 -18.92
CA PHE A 94 -27.86 12.71 -19.80
C PHE A 94 -29.28 12.84 -20.37
N ALA A 95 -30.03 13.77 -19.81
CA ALA A 95 -31.36 14.13 -20.22
C ALA A 95 -31.29 14.63 -21.67
N GLY A 96 -31.67 13.76 -22.60
CA GLY A 96 -31.56 14.06 -24.03
C GLY A 96 -32.28 13.03 -24.89
N SER A 97 -33.43 12.51 -24.44
CA SER A 97 -34.30 11.69 -25.28
C SER A 97 -35.14 12.59 -26.18
N ASP A 98 -34.50 13.12 -27.23
CA ASP A 98 -35.19 13.77 -28.35
C ASP A 98 -35.88 12.70 -29.21
N ARG A 99 -37.05 12.23 -28.79
CA ARG A 99 -37.91 11.33 -29.57
C ARG A 99 -39.37 11.72 -29.50
N GLY A 100 -39.65 12.97 -29.86
CA GLY A 100 -40.98 13.43 -30.27
C GLY A 100 -41.31 13.00 -31.71
N SER A 101 -41.48 11.69 -31.96
CA SER A 101 -41.93 11.20 -33.27
C SER A 101 -43.46 11.29 -33.40
N LYS A 102 -43.86 12.29 -34.19
CA LYS A 102 -45.20 12.61 -34.69
C LYS A 102 -46.07 11.40 -35.02
N ARG A 103 -47.33 11.40 -34.54
CA ARG A 103 -48.48 10.79 -35.24
C ARG A 103 -49.73 11.63 -35.02
N GLN A 104 -50.03 12.46 -36.02
CA GLN A 104 -51.33 13.10 -36.22
C GLN A 104 -52.17 12.12 -37.05
N ARG A 105 -53.36 11.76 -36.57
CA ARG A 105 -54.33 10.98 -37.33
C ARG A 105 -55.68 11.68 -37.18
N GLU A 106 -56.06 12.41 -38.21
CA GLU A 106 -57.43 12.76 -38.56
C GLU A 106 -57.70 12.15 -39.94
#